data_AF-A0A0A2LHM2-F1
#
_entry.id   AF-A0A0A2LHM2-F1
#
_cell.length_a   1.000
_cell.length_b   1.000
_cell.length_c   1.000
_cell.angle_alpha   90.00
_cell.angle_beta   90.00
_cell.angle_gamma   90.00
#
_symmetry.space_group_name_H-M   'P 1'
#
loop_
_entity.id
_entity.type
_entity.pdbx_description
1 polymer ?
#
loop_
_entity_poly.entity_id
_entity_poly.type
_entity_poly.pdbx_seq_one_letter_code
_entity_poly.pdbx_strand_id
1 'polypeptide(L)'
;MNNLKLKIANTPYYNNDNLILEETETEINISLKSGANTVTLTPVEAGRITGMPTPMMASLTFWYSFDTSTYTITLCGSDYASTDSTYITLSPKGTQQYLDVYAYGEYKSEKHTTFANDSLLKELLKQTAVKANELIINTAKKQYNVIVRSPQPGLPDIIMEDLRAVYRNGVFLELHDPENEYEIGDKVFSASAVFGGLITLRPDANFANITNAATDPKISGYPWMQLWNHYYGEANVCASKHYNYGEGTFNCSSTIIGGHVILGKQPGVVPQGSNTVFIIPICQRHNKNNDVYMSPVMYNEGIVLHSHYN
;
A
#
# COMPACT_ATOMS: atom_id res chain seq x y z
N MET A 1 17.36 -9.55 11.88
CA MET A 1 17.65 -8.14 11.54
C MET A 1 16.68 -7.73 10.45
N ASN A 2 15.94 -6.63 10.63
CA ASN A 2 14.94 -6.17 9.67
C ASN A 2 15.61 -5.28 8.62
N ASN A 3 16.28 -5.91 7.65
CA ASN A 3 17.00 -5.21 6.61
C ASN A 3 16.34 -5.42 5.25
N LEU A 4 16.32 -4.37 4.43
CA LEU A 4 15.97 -4.44 3.02
C LEU A 4 17.24 -4.27 2.19
N LYS A 5 17.62 -5.32 1.46
CA LYS A 5 18.85 -5.35 0.65
C LYS A 5 18.51 -5.57 -0.82
N LEU A 6 18.91 -4.63 -1.69
CA LEU A 6 18.67 -4.69 -3.13
C LEU A 6 19.62 -3.76 -3.88
N LYS A 7 19.72 -3.95 -5.19
CA LYS A 7 20.44 -3.08 -6.12
C LYS A 7 19.42 -2.31 -6.95
N ILE A 8 19.44 -0.99 -6.92
CA ILE A 8 18.43 -0.13 -7.54
C ILE A 8 19.08 0.78 -8.58
N ALA A 9 18.45 0.93 -9.74
CA ALA A 9 18.85 1.93 -10.74
C ALA A 9 18.51 3.36 -10.27
N ASN A 10 19.48 4.28 -10.35
CA ASN A 10 19.27 5.70 -10.04
C ASN A 10 19.04 6.54 -11.28
N THR A 11 19.60 6.15 -12.42
CA THR A 11 19.49 6.88 -13.68
C THR A 11 19.40 5.94 -14.88
N PRO A 12 18.62 6.31 -15.90
CA PRO A 12 18.71 5.69 -17.22
C PRO A 12 19.92 6.25 -17.99
N TYR A 13 20.34 5.56 -19.04
CA TYR A 13 21.17 6.19 -20.06
C TYR A 13 20.35 7.25 -20.82
N TYR A 14 20.93 8.45 -20.99
CA TYR A 14 20.32 9.53 -21.77
C TYR A 14 21.41 10.44 -22.34
N ASN A 15 21.23 10.93 -23.56
CA ASN A 15 22.23 11.79 -24.20
C ASN A 15 21.55 12.79 -25.15
N ASN A 16 21.79 14.08 -24.91
CA ASN A 16 21.50 15.16 -25.85
C ASN A 16 22.65 16.19 -25.82
N ASP A 17 22.50 17.28 -26.58
CA ASP A 17 23.52 18.33 -26.68
C ASP A 17 23.87 19.01 -25.34
N ASN A 18 22.98 18.96 -24.35
CA ASN A 18 23.11 19.67 -23.07
C ASN A 18 23.42 18.76 -21.87
N LEU A 19 23.05 17.48 -21.93
CA LEU A 19 23.09 16.56 -20.80
C LEU A 19 23.43 15.15 -21.29
N ILE A 20 24.42 14.55 -20.62
CA ILE A 20 24.77 13.15 -20.77
C ILE A 20 24.56 12.49 -19.41
N LEU A 21 23.69 11.49 -19.36
CA LEU A 21 23.51 10.60 -18.21
C LEU A 21 23.98 9.20 -18.55
N GLU A 22 24.68 8.59 -17.61
CA GLU A 22 25.06 7.19 -17.62
C GLU A 22 24.05 6.39 -16.81
N GLU A 23 23.87 5.11 -17.16
CA GLU A 23 23.08 4.21 -16.33
C GLU A 23 23.85 3.91 -15.05
N THR A 24 23.23 4.17 -13.90
CA THR A 24 23.85 3.94 -12.60
C THR A 24 22.95 3.11 -11.71
N GLU A 25 23.58 2.31 -10.86
CA GLU A 25 22.89 1.51 -9.85
C GLU A 25 23.57 1.67 -8.49
N THR A 26 22.81 1.50 -7.42
CA THR A 26 23.33 1.52 -6.04
C THR A 26 22.83 0.31 -5.28
N GLU A 27 23.76 -0.39 -4.65
CA GLU A 27 23.43 -1.42 -3.66
C GLU A 27 23.03 -0.71 -2.36
N ILE A 28 21.84 -1.00 -1.88
CA ILE A 28 21.29 -0.43 -0.66
C ILE A 28 21.08 -1.52 0.38
N ASN A 29 21.35 -1.18 1.63
CA ASN A 29 21.07 -2.02 2.79
C ASN A 29 20.44 -1.14 3.87
N ILE A 30 19.11 -1.18 3.94
CA ILE A 30 18.33 -0.30 4.82
C ILE A 30 17.90 -1.09 6.04
N SER A 31 18.33 -0.67 7.21
CA SER A 31 17.76 -1.14 8.48
C SER A 31 16.44 -0.42 8.76
N LEU A 32 15.35 -1.17 8.68
CA LEU A 32 13.99 -0.65 8.88
C LEU A 32 13.79 -0.22 10.34
N LYS A 33 13.36 1.03 10.52
CA LYS A 33 12.99 1.61 11.82
C LYS A 33 11.48 1.61 11.95
N SER A 34 10.97 1.41 13.16
CA SER A 34 9.52 1.48 13.40
C SER A 34 8.98 2.88 13.07
N GLY A 35 7.73 2.93 12.60
CA GLY A 35 7.04 4.16 12.20
C GLY A 35 7.37 4.60 10.77
N ALA A 36 6.92 5.82 10.44
CA ALA A 36 7.10 6.43 9.12
C ALA A 36 8.51 7.01 8.96
N ASN A 37 9.13 6.74 7.82
CA ASN A 37 10.51 7.11 7.49
C ASN A 37 10.63 7.45 6.00
N THR A 38 11.47 8.43 5.68
CA THR A 38 11.90 8.73 4.31
C THR A 38 13.36 8.34 4.17
N VAL A 39 13.68 7.62 3.10
CA VAL A 39 15.05 7.21 2.75
C VAL A 39 15.46 7.95 1.50
N THR A 40 16.53 8.74 1.62
CA THR A 40 17.22 9.33 0.48
C THR A 40 18.58 8.65 0.34
N LEU A 41 18.83 8.05 -0.82
CA LEU A 41 20.11 7.41 -1.11
C LEU A 41 21.21 8.46 -1.25
N THR A 42 22.43 8.07 -0.87
CA THR A 42 23.62 8.90 -1.10
C THR A 42 23.71 9.23 -2.60
N PRO A 43 23.80 10.52 -2.98
CA PRO A 43 23.90 10.89 -4.37
C PRO A 43 25.12 10.27 -5.05
N VAL A 44 24.92 9.71 -6.24
CA VAL A 44 25.97 9.14 -7.09
C VAL A 44 26.21 10.02 -8.30
N GLU A 45 27.45 10.06 -8.78
CA GLU A 45 27.76 10.70 -10.06
C GLU A 45 27.11 9.88 -11.18
N ALA A 46 26.26 10.55 -11.96
CA ALA A 46 25.41 9.91 -12.96
C ALA A 46 25.58 10.50 -14.36
N GLY A 47 26.53 11.43 -14.54
CA GLY A 47 26.81 12.04 -15.83
C GLY A 47 27.31 13.46 -15.72
N ARG A 48 27.04 14.28 -16.75
CA ARG A 48 27.53 15.66 -16.85
C ARG A 48 26.63 16.54 -17.71
N ILE A 49 26.68 17.84 -17.45
CA ILE A 49 26.10 18.88 -18.33
C ILE A 49 27.18 19.31 -19.34
N THR A 50 26.85 19.37 -20.62
CA THR A 50 27.76 19.82 -21.67
C THR A 50 28.21 21.25 -21.41
N GLY A 51 29.52 21.50 -21.46
CA GLY A 51 30.09 22.84 -21.24
C GLY A 51 30.19 23.25 -19.77
N MET A 52 29.77 22.41 -18.81
CA MET A 52 30.00 22.63 -17.39
C MET A 52 30.98 21.59 -16.83
N PRO A 53 31.99 21.98 -16.01
CA PRO A 53 32.92 21.05 -15.39
C PRO A 53 32.30 20.25 -14.22
N THR A 54 31.03 20.53 -13.89
CA THR A 54 30.36 20.00 -12.71
C THR A 54 29.64 18.70 -13.06
N PRO A 55 29.89 17.60 -12.32
CA PRO A 55 29.18 16.35 -12.55
C PRO A 55 27.70 16.48 -12.19
N MET A 56 26.87 15.74 -12.92
CA MET A 56 25.47 15.53 -12.58
C MET A 56 25.38 14.44 -11.51
N MET A 57 24.72 14.74 -10.41
CA MET A 57 24.45 13.80 -9.33
C MET A 57 23.02 13.29 -9.43
N ALA A 58 22.80 12.02 -9.09
CA ALA A 58 21.49 11.42 -8.97
C ALA A 58 21.29 10.78 -7.60
N SER A 59 20.10 10.90 -7.04
CA SER A 59 19.70 10.18 -5.83
C SER A 59 18.25 9.74 -5.93
N LEU A 60 17.96 8.54 -5.47
CA LEU A 60 16.60 8.05 -5.32
C LEU A 60 16.10 8.31 -3.88
N THR A 61 14.86 8.75 -3.76
CA THR A 61 14.16 8.91 -2.47
C THR A 61 12.88 8.11 -2.48
N PHE A 62 12.57 7.45 -1.37
CA PHE A 62 11.29 6.78 -1.16
C PHE A 62 10.87 6.79 0.32
N TRP A 63 9.58 6.58 0.56
CA TRP A 63 9.00 6.53 1.90
C TRP A 63 8.60 5.11 2.28
N TYR A 64 8.66 4.80 3.58
CA TYR A 64 8.04 3.62 4.15
C TYR A 64 7.50 3.88 5.56
N SER A 65 6.53 3.08 6.01
CA SER A 65 6.20 2.94 7.43
C SER A 65 6.35 1.50 7.86
N PHE A 66 6.98 1.22 9.01
CA PHE A 66 7.21 -0.14 9.46
C PHE A 66 6.62 -0.40 10.85
N ASP A 67 5.73 -1.37 10.93
CA ASP A 67 5.20 -1.90 12.18
C ASP A 67 5.97 -3.17 12.57
N THR A 68 6.77 -3.05 13.63
CA THR A 68 7.60 -4.14 14.16
C THR A 68 6.77 -5.25 14.81
N SER A 69 5.56 -4.95 15.29
CA SER A 69 4.72 -5.92 16.00
C SER A 69 4.10 -6.93 15.02
N THR A 70 3.69 -6.45 13.84
CA THR A 70 3.07 -7.26 12.79
C THR A 70 4.02 -7.61 11.64
N TYR A 71 5.28 -7.15 11.69
CA TYR A 71 6.25 -7.27 10.60
C TYR A 71 5.70 -6.73 9.27
N THR A 72 5.00 -5.59 9.33
CA THR A 72 4.31 -4.98 8.20
C THR A 72 5.04 -3.74 7.75
N ILE A 73 5.40 -3.67 6.46
CA ILE A 73 5.91 -2.47 5.82
C ILE A 73 4.84 -1.89 4.91
N THR A 74 4.57 -0.60 5.05
CA THR A 74 3.70 0.18 4.17
C THR A 74 4.58 0.99 3.23
N LEU A 75 4.28 0.92 1.93
CA LEU A 75 4.98 1.62 0.84
C LEU A 75 3.95 2.34 -0.02
N CYS A 76 4.40 3.33 -0.80
CA CYS A 76 3.56 3.97 -1.81
C CYS A 76 3.65 3.22 -3.14
N GLY A 77 2.51 2.95 -3.77
CA GLY A 77 2.43 2.39 -5.12
C GLY A 77 2.93 3.37 -6.18
N SER A 78 3.40 2.83 -7.30
CA SER A 78 3.88 3.60 -8.46
C SER A 78 2.75 4.31 -9.22
N ASP A 79 1.50 4.05 -8.85
CA ASP A 79 0.26 4.58 -9.42
C ASP A 79 -0.48 5.51 -8.44
N TYR A 80 0.11 5.80 -7.28
CA TYR A 80 -0.53 6.54 -6.20
C TYR A 80 -0.01 7.97 -6.08
N ALA A 81 -0.91 8.94 -6.21
CA ALA A 81 -0.58 10.35 -6.03
C ALA A 81 -0.33 10.67 -4.55
N SER A 82 0.95 10.84 -4.19
CA SER A 82 1.38 11.19 -2.84
C SER A 82 2.70 11.96 -2.85
N THR A 83 2.89 12.85 -1.88
CA THR A 83 4.20 13.45 -1.56
C THR A 83 5.22 12.41 -1.11
N ASP A 84 4.73 11.24 -0.65
CA ASP A 84 5.53 10.11 -0.20
C ASP A 84 5.91 9.16 -1.36
N SER A 85 5.52 9.47 -2.61
CA SER A 85 5.86 8.66 -3.78
C SER A 85 7.37 8.59 -3.95
N THR A 86 7.87 7.46 -4.43
CA THR A 86 9.27 7.31 -4.85
C THR A 86 9.60 8.31 -5.96
N TYR A 87 10.77 8.94 -5.90
CA TYR A 87 11.25 9.87 -6.92
C TYR A 87 12.77 9.83 -7.09
N ILE A 88 13.24 10.29 -8.24
CA ILE A 88 14.66 10.51 -8.54
C ILE A 88 14.91 12.02 -8.56
N THR A 89 15.96 12.44 -7.86
CA THR A 89 16.49 13.80 -7.92
C THR A 89 17.75 13.82 -8.77
N LEU A 90 17.79 14.67 -9.79
CA LEU A 90 19.02 15.04 -10.50
C LEU A 90 19.47 16.42 -10.05
N SER A 91 20.75 16.60 -9.69
CA SER A 91 21.31 17.92 -9.38
C SER A 91 22.77 18.05 -9.82
N PRO A 92 23.18 19.17 -10.46
CA PRO A 92 24.59 19.45 -10.66
C PRO A 92 25.28 19.67 -9.32
N LYS A 93 26.39 18.96 -9.08
CA LYS A 93 27.13 18.98 -7.81
C LYS A 93 27.47 20.41 -7.36
N GLY A 94 27.11 20.78 -6.14
CA GLY A 94 27.43 22.09 -5.58
C GLY A 94 26.53 23.23 -6.06
N THR A 95 25.42 22.93 -6.74
CA THR A 95 24.41 23.92 -7.13
C THR A 95 23.11 23.71 -6.33
N GLN A 96 22.20 24.69 -6.38
CA GLN A 96 20.84 24.57 -5.82
C GLN A 96 19.80 24.14 -6.86
N GLN A 97 20.22 23.86 -8.10
CA GLN A 97 19.32 23.44 -9.16
C GLN A 97 19.08 21.93 -9.04
N TYR A 98 17.83 21.50 -9.11
CA TYR A 98 17.49 20.09 -9.08
C TYR A 98 16.21 19.80 -9.85
N LEU A 99 16.13 18.60 -10.43
CA LEU A 99 14.93 18.05 -11.04
C LEU A 99 14.49 16.85 -10.20
N ASP A 100 13.28 16.92 -9.64
CA ASP A 100 12.63 15.75 -9.04
C ASP A 100 11.66 15.14 -10.04
N VAL A 101 11.79 13.83 -10.29
CA VAL A 101 10.87 13.07 -11.12
C VAL A 101 10.27 11.93 -10.31
N TYR A 102 8.96 12.03 -10.07
CA TYR A 102 8.21 11.08 -9.25
C TYR A 102 7.76 9.88 -10.09
N ALA A 103 7.67 8.71 -9.45
CA ALA A 103 7.12 7.50 -10.06
C ALA A 103 5.66 7.72 -10.52
N TYR A 104 4.88 8.48 -9.74
CA TYR A 104 3.52 8.87 -10.10
C TYR A 104 3.28 10.38 -9.99
N GLY A 105 2.49 10.90 -10.93
CA GLY A 105 2.07 12.29 -10.98
C GLY A 105 3.19 13.27 -11.35
N GLU A 106 2.80 14.53 -11.50
CA GLU A 106 3.72 15.66 -11.54
C GLU A 106 3.56 16.40 -10.22
N TYR A 107 4.40 16.09 -9.22
CA TYR A 107 4.45 16.95 -8.05
C TYR A 107 5.24 18.21 -8.44
N LYS A 108 4.59 19.36 -8.35
CA LYS A 108 5.19 20.67 -8.66
C LYS A 108 6.29 20.95 -7.64
N SER A 109 7.49 20.45 -7.86
CA SER A 109 8.65 20.99 -7.15
C SER A 109 8.88 22.39 -7.69
N GLU A 110 8.55 23.39 -6.88
CA GLU A 110 8.86 24.79 -7.16
C GLU A 110 10.39 24.96 -7.07
N LYS A 111 11.10 24.70 -8.17
CA LYS A 111 12.41 25.30 -8.51
C LYS A 111 12.81 24.96 -9.95
N HIS A 112 13.11 26.01 -10.71
CA HIS A 112 13.41 25.97 -12.14
C HIS A 112 14.75 25.27 -12.43
N THR A 113 14.73 24.19 -13.22
CA THR A 113 15.93 23.68 -13.90
C THR A 113 16.03 24.24 -15.30
N THR A 114 17.15 24.89 -15.63
CA THR A 114 17.47 25.26 -17.02
C THR A 114 18.06 24.10 -17.82
N PHE A 115 18.53 23.03 -17.15
CA PHE A 115 19.25 21.92 -17.77
C PHE A 115 18.38 20.74 -18.22
N ALA A 116 17.09 20.69 -17.84
CA ALA A 116 16.26 19.49 -17.99
C ALA A 116 14.81 19.76 -18.39
N ASN A 117 14.61 20.59 -19.42
CA ASN A 117 13.29 20.77 -20.04
C ASN A 117 13.09 19.84 -21.25
N ASP A 118 13.40 18.56 -21.08
CA ASP A 118 13.25 17.54 -22.11
C ASP A 118 12.22 16.48 -21.65
N SER A 119 11.18 16.26 -22.45
CA SER A 119 10.10 15.33 -22.12
C SER A 119 10.52 13.87 -22.16
N LEU A 120 11.46 13.49 -23.05
CA LEU A 120 12.00 12.14 -23.11
C LEU A 120 12.83 11.83 -21.87
N LEU A 121 13.66 12.77 -21.41
CA LEU A 121 14.41 12.63 -20.17
C LEU A 121 13.48 12.40 -18.97
N LYS A 122 12.43 13.22 -18.84
CA LYS A 122 11.45 13.11 -17.75
C LYS A 122 10.74 11.75 -17.77
N GLU A 123 10.35 11.27 -18.96
CA GLU A 123 9.70 9.97 -19.10
C GLU A 123 10.66 8.82 -18.73
N LEU A 124 11.91 8.85 -19.19
CA LEU A 124 12.90 7.83 -18.83
C LEU A 124 13.19 7.81 -17.32
N LEU A 125 13.35 8.98 -16.69
CA LEU A 125 13.53 9.08 -15.24
C LEU A 125 12.30 8.56 -14.48
N LYS A 126 11.09 8.89 -14.94
CA LYS A 126 9.86 8.37 -14.36
C LYS A 126 9.81 6.85 -14.42
N GLN A 127 10.15 6.25 -15.57
CA GLN A 127 10.22 4.80 -15.71
C GLN A 127 11.27 4.18 -14.78
N THR A 128 12.43 4.83 -14.60
CA THR A 128 13.43 4.39 -13.63
C THR A 128 12.89 4.45 -12.20
N ALA A 129 12.19 5.52 -11.81
CA ALA A 129 11.56 5.64 -10.49
C ALA A 129 10.47 4.58 -10.26
N VAL A 130 9.64 4.29 -11.28
CA VAL A 130 8.62 3.23 -11.24
C VAL A 130 9.27 1.86 -11.03
N LYS A 131 10.28 1.51 -11.85
CA LYS A 131 11.00 0.23 -11.73
C LYS A 131 11.69 0.07 -10.39
N ALA A 132 12.30 1.14 -9.89
CA ALA A 132 12.91 1.16 -8.57
C ALA A 132 11.88 0.90 -7.46
N ASN A 133 10.73 1.57 -7.52
CA ASN A 133 9.65 1.40 -6.56
C ASN A 133 9.09 -0.03 -6.56
N GLU A 134 8.84 -0.58 -7.75
CA GLU A 134 8.39 -1.96 -7.92
C GLU A 134 9.42 -2.96 -7.37
N LEU A 135 10.72 -2.72 -7.58
CA LEU A 135 11.77 -3.57 -7.04
C LEU A 135 11.82 -3.50 -5.51
N ILE A 136 11.64 -2.32 -4.91
CA ILE A 136 11.53 -2.14 -3.45
C ILE A 136 10.34 -2.95 -2.91
N ILE A 137 9.16 -2.77 -3.49
CA ILE A 137 7.93 -3.48 -3.12
C ILE A 137 8.11 -5.00 -3.24
N ASN A 138 8.60 -5.48 -4.38
CA ASN A 138 8.79 -6.91 -4.64
C ASN A 138 9.86 -7.53 -3.74
N THR A 139 10.88 -6.76 -3.35
CA THR A 139 11.90 -7.22 -2.40
C THR A 139 11.33 -7.30 -0.99
N ALA A 140 10.51 -6.32 -0.60
CA ALA A 140 9.84 -6.31 0.69
C ALA A 140 8.88 -7.49 0.85
N LYS A 141 8.11 -7.83 -0.20
CA LYS A 141 7.14 -8.96 -0.20
C LYS A 141 7.78 -10.31 0.11
N LYS A 142 9.09 -10.46 -0.11
CA LYS A 142 9.83 -11.70 0.19
C LYS A 142 10.05 -11.91 1.70
N GLN A 143 9.93 -10.87 2.52
CA GLN A 143 10.38 -10.87 3.92
C GLN A 143 9.36 -10.30 4.91
N TYR A 144 8.44 -9.45 4.45
CA TYR A 144 7.51 -8.67 5.27
C TYR A 144 6.07 -8.85 4.77
N ASN A 145 5.09 -8.58 5.63
CA ASN A 145 3.76 -8.23 5.15
C ASN A 145 3.90 -6.86 4.48
N VAL A 146 3.37 -6.66 3.28
CA VAL A 146 3.55 -5.41 2.53
C VAL A 146 2.20 -4.80 2.23
N ILE A 147 1.97 -3.60 2.74
CA ILE A 147 0.89 -2.74 2.29
C ILE A 147 1.43 -1.81 1.20
N VAL A 148 0.76 -1.77 0.06
CA VAL A 148 1.03 -0.81 -1.02
C VAL A 148 -0.15 0.15 -1.08
N ARG A 149 0.07 1.41 -0.71
CA ARG A 149 -0.93 2.48 -0.92
C ARG A 149 -1.15 2.62 -2.42
N SER A 150 -2.39 2.44 -2.87
CA SER A 150 -2.76 2.50 -4.28
C SER A 150 -3.99 3.39 -4.43
N PRO A 151 -4.30 3.90 -5.63
CA PRO A 151 -5.60 4.47 -5.88
C PRO A 151 -6.68 3.41 -5.65
N GLN A 152 -7.86 3.88 -5.23
CA GLN A 152 -9.05 3.05 -5.14
C GLN A 152 -9.40 2.43 -6.50
N PRO A 153 -10.12 1.31 -6.54
CA PRO A 153 -10.56 0.76 -7.82
C PRO A 153 -11.60 1.68 -8.46
N GLY A 154 -11.61 1.68 -9.80
CA GLY A 154 -12.67 2.33 -10.58
C GLY A 154 -13.96 1.52 -10.58
N LEU A 155 -14.53 1.27 -9.40
CA LEU A 155 -15.84 0.64 -9.30
C LEU A 155 -16.94 1.57 -9.84
N PRO A 156 -17.99 1.03 -10.50
CA PRO A 156 -19.16 1.81 -10.89
C PRO A 156 -19.74 2.61 -9.73
N ASP A 157 -20.24 3.82 -10.00
CA ASP A 157 -20.74 4.74 -8.97
C ASP A 157 -21.75 4.09 -8.03
N ILE A 158 -22.70 3.31 -8.57
CA ILE A 158 -23.72 2.60 -7.77
C ILE A 158 -23.09 1.67 -6.72
N ILE A 159 -22.00 0.98 -7.06
CA ILE A 159 -21.28 0.10 -6.12
C ILE A 159 -20.52 0.95 -5.09
N MET A 160 -20.00 2.11 -5.50
CA MET A 160 -19.32 3.04 -4.61
C MET A 160 -20.28 3.71 -3.61
N GLU A 161 -21.54 3.92 -3.99
CA GLU A 161 -22.59 4.38 -3.08
C GLU A 161 -22.94 3.31 -2.05
N ASP A 162 -23.05 2.05 -2.46
CA ASP A 162 -23.32 0.91 -1.58
C ASP A 162 -22.16 0.60 -0.61
N LEU A 163 -20.95 1.09 -0.91
CA LEU A 163 -19.76 0.97 -0.06
C LEU A 163 -19.54 2.20 0.83
N ARG A 164 -20.48 3.16 0.86
CA ARG A 164 -20.44 4.28 1.81
C ARG A 164 -20.60 3.75 3.25
N ALA A 165 -19.94 4.39 4.20
CA ALA A 165 -19.95 4.01 5.60
C ALA A 165 -20.46 5.16 6.47
N VAL A 166 -21.33 4.86 7.43
CA VAL A 166 -21.90 5.82 8.38
C VAL A 166 -21.20 5.72 9.72
N TYR A 167 -20.88 6.87 10.28
CA TYR A 167 -20.21 6.99 11.57
C TYR A 167 -20.96 7.92 12.50
N ARG A 168 -21.02 7.58 13.78
CA ARG A 168 -21.51 8.46 14.85
C ARG A 168 -20.41 8.72 15.83
N ASN A 169 -20.03 9.98 16.04
CA ASN A 169 -18.95 10.35 16.96
C ASN A 169 -17.64 9.55 16.71
N GLY A 170 -17.29 9.30 15.45
CA GLY A 170 -16.09 8.52 15.08
C GLY A 170 -16.27 6.99 15.18
N VAL A 171 -17.43 6.50 15.63
CA VAL A 171 -17.76 5.07 15.68
C VAL A 171 -18.38 4.63 14.36
N PHE A 172 -17.82 3.62 13.69
CA PHE A 172 -18.50 2.98 12.57
C PHE A 172 -19.83 2.39 13.06
N LEU A 173 -20.93 2.83 12.47
CA LEU A 173 -22.25 2.27 12.74
C LEU A 173 -22.52 1.15 11.76
N GLU A 174 -22.60 1.52 10.49
CA GLU A 174 -22.98 0.63 9.43
C GLU A 174 -22.56 1.15 8.06
N LEU A 175 -22.85 0.38 7.01
CA LEU A 175 -22.79 0.89 5.66
C LEU A 175 -24.05 1.70 5.39
N HIS A 176 -23.90 2.74 4.59
CA HIS A 176 -24.96 3.70 4.32
C HIS A 176 -26.09 3.02 3.56
N ASP A 177 -27.22 2.89 4.24
CA ASP A 177 -28.50 2.56 3.67
C ASP A 177 -29.22 3.88 3.32
N PRO A 178 -29.44 4.17 2.02
CA PRO A 178 -30.11 5.39 1.60
C PRO A 178 -31.57 5.49 2.08
N GLU A 179 -32.17 4.37 2.50
CA GLU A 179 -33.53 4.34 3.05
C GLU A 179 -33.56 4.53 4.57
N ASN A 180 -32.40 4.50 5.25
CA ASN A 180 -32.31 4.70 6.69
C ASN A 180 -32.17 6.19 7.05
N GLU A 181 -32.98 6.65 8.02
CA GLU A 181 -32.85 8.00 8.56
C GLU A 181 -31.80 8.01 9.68
N TYR A 182 -30.64 8.61 9.39
CA TYR A 182 -29.54 8.74 10.33
C TYR A 182 -29.75 9.87 11.35
N GLU A 183 -29.18 9.72 12.54
CA GLU A 183 -29.33 10.73 13.60
C GLU A 183 -28.50 11.99 13.31
N ILE A 184 -28.92 13.10 13.92
CA ILE A 184 -28.18 14.36 13.88
C ILE A 184 -26.79 14.14 14.52
N GLY A 185 -25.74 14.19 13.69
CA GLY A 185 -24.36 13.95 14.10
C GLY A 185 -23.70 12.77 13.37
N ASP A 186 -24.49 11.97 12.66
CA ASP A 186 -23.98 10.91 11.80
C ASP A 186 -23.30 11.48 10.55
N LYS A 187 -22.18 10.85 10.16
CA LYS A 187 -21.38 11.23 9.00
C LYS A 187 -21.28 10.06 8.04
N VAL A 188 -21.66 10.30 6.80
CA VAL A 188 -21.55 9.34 5.70
C VAL A 188 -20.27 9.61 4.92
N PHE A 189 -19.42 8.60 4.79
CA PHE A 189 -18.17 8.67 4.05
C PHE A 189 -18.21 7.73 2.85
N SER A 190 -17.61 8.15 1.74
CA SER A 190 -17.39 7.29 0.58
C SER A 190 -16.34 6.21 0.86
N ALA A 191 -16.46 5.08 0.15
CA ALA A 191 -15.46 4.01 0.16
C ALA A 191 -14.04 4.52 -0.18
N SER A 192 -13.96 5.61 -0.96
CA SER A 192 -12.71 6.29 -1.30
C SER A 192 -11.94 6.86 -0.11
N ALA A 193 -12.64 7.22 0.96
CA ALA A 193 -12.00 7.74 2.17
C ALA A 193 -11.35 6.61 2.98
N VAL A 194 -11.99 5.43 2.98
CA VAL A 194 -11.56 4.27 3.78
C VAL A 194 -10.60 3.34 3.05
N PHE A 195 -10.40 3.46 1.73
CA PHE A 195 -9.47 2.59 1.00
C PHE A 195 -8.01 2.96 1.29
N GLY A 196 -7.23 2.00 1.82
CA GLY A 196 -5.83 2.19 2.21
C GLY A 196 -4.80 1.54 1.28
N GLY A 197 -5.25 0.80 0.26
CA GLY A 197 -4.40 0.10 -0.69
C GLY A 197 -4.59 -1.42 -0.66
N LEU A 198 -3.54 -2.14 -1.06
CA LEU A 198 -3.51 -3.60 -1.11
C LEU A 198 -2.46 -4.15 -0.16
N ILE A 199 -2.73 -5.27 0.48
CA ILE A 199 -1.77 -6.00 1.30
C ILE A 199 -1.33 -7.28 0.60
N THR A 200 -0.05 -7.60 0.71
CA THR A 200 0.49 -8.94 0.48
C THR A 200 1.02 -9.48 1.80
N LEU A 201 0.43 -10.58 2.27
CA LEU A 201 0.83 -11.30 3.46
C LEU A 201 1.96 -12.29 3.16
N ARG A 202 2.83 -12.48 4.16
CA ARG A 202 3.79 -13.58 4.13
C ARG A 202 3.08 -14.92 4.32
N PRO A 203 3.61 -16.03 3.78
CA PRO A 203 3.01 -17.35 3.97
C PRO A 203 2.85 -17.77 5.44
N ASP A 204 3.73 -17.29 6.33
CA ASP A 204 3.72 -17.58 7.78
C ASP A 204 2.96 -16.53 8.60
N ALA A 205 2.38 -15.51 7.95
CA ALA A 205 1.59 -14.50 8.62
C ALA A 205 0.36 -15.13 9.26
N ASN A 206 -0.04 -14.57 10.40
CA ASN A 206 -1.29 -14.92 11.04
C ASN A 206 -2.22 -13.72 10.99
N PHE A 207 -3.50 -13.98 10.82
CA PHE A 207 -4.55 -12.99 10.94
C PHE A 207 -5.71 -13.57 11.73
N ALA A 208 -6.51 -12.72 12.35
CA ALA A 208 -7.66 -13.13 13.15
C ALA A 208 -8.86 -12.24 12.84
N ASN A 209 -10.06 -12.73 13.14
CA ASN A 209 -11.27 -11.92 13.00
C ASN A 209 -11.24 -10.73 13.94
N ILE A 210 -11.99 -9.70 13.59
CA ILE A 210 -12.34 -8.65 14.55
C ILE A 210 -13.46 -9.20 15.46
N THR A 211 -13.25 -9.15 16.78
CA THR A 211 -14.29 -9.54 17.74
C THR A 211 -15.42 -8.51 17.74
N ASN A 212 -16.67 -8.95 17.94
CA ASN A 212 -17.90 -8.14 17.82
C ASN A 212 -18.25 -7.69 16.38
N ALA A 213 -17.61 -8.28 15.36
CA ALA A 213 -18.00 -8.12 13.96
C ALA A 213 -19.30 -8.87 13.59
N ALA A 214 -20.00 -9.50 14.54
CA ALA A 214 -21.25 -10.22 14.27
C ALA A 214 -22.39 -9.28 13.82
N THR A 215 -22.26 -7.98 14.09
CA THR A 215 -23.10 -6.90 13.60
C THR A 215 -22.51 -6.18 12.39
N ASP A 216 -21.39 -6.66 11.82
CA ASP A 216 -20.83 -6.05 10.62
C ASP A 216 -21.90 -6.11 9.51
N PRO A 217 -22.32 -4.95 8.97
CA PRO A 217 -23.41 -4.89 8.02
C PRO A 217 -23.06 -5.71 6.79
N LYS A 218 -24.03 -6.52 6.37
CA LYS A 218 -24.02 -7.12 5.03
C LYS A 218 -24.62 -6.09 4.09
N ILE A 219 -23.89 -5.68 3.05
CA ILE A 219 -24.44 -4.86 1.96
C ILE A 219 -25.37 -5.75 1.14
N SER A 220 -26.70 -5.62 1.24
CA SER A 220 -27.66 -6.28 0.33
C SER A 220 -27.40 -7.78 0.03
N GLY A 221 -26.85 -8.53 1.00
CA GLY A 221 -26.45 -9.93 0.82
C GLY A 221 -25.06 -10.19 0.19
N TYR A 222 -24.32 -9.17 -0.25
CA TYR A 222 -22.99 -9.24 -0.84
C TYR A 222 -22.02 -8.18 -0.25
N PRO A 223 -21.23 -8.54 0.78
CA PRO A 223 -20.28 -7.63 1.43
C PRO A 223 -19.00 -7.45 0.59
N TRP A 224 -18.06 -6.66 1.08
CA TRP A 224 -16.64 -6.44 0.69
C TRP A 224 -15.92 -7.46 -0.23
N MET A 225 -16.39 -8.70 -0.27
CA MET A 225 -16.15 -9.64 -1.36
C MET A 225 -16.42 -9.09 -2.77
N GLN A 226 -17.29 -8.10 -2.97
CA GLN A 226 -17.39 -7.43 -4.27
C GLN A 226 -16.12 -6.62 -4.61
N LEU A 227 -15.59 -5.88 -3.63
CA LEU A 227 -14.31 -5.18 -3.75
C LEU A 227 -13.17 -6.17 -3.99
N TRP A 228 -13.18 -7.30 -3.27
CA TRP A 228 -12.27 -8.42 -3.53
C TRP A 228 -12.40 -8.93 -4.98
N ASN A 229 -13.62 -9.28 -5.41
CA ASN A 229 -13.87 -9.88 -6.71
C ASN A 229 -13.47 -8.95 -7.86
N HIS A 230 -13.56 -7.64 -7.67
CA HIS A 230 -13.07 -6.68 -8.63
C HIS A 230 -11.55 -6.73 -8.81
N TYR A 231 -10.80 -6.83 -7.71
CA TYR A 231 -9.32 -6.86 -7.77
C TYR A 231 -8.75 -8.23 -8.12
N TYR A 232 -9.34 -9.30 -7.58
CA TYR A 232 -8.76 -10.63 -7.59
C TYR A 232 -9.62 -11.69 -8.27
N GLY A 233 -10.84 -11.33 -8.71
CA GLY A 233 -11.83 -12.29 -9.21
C GLY A 233 -12.54 -13.04 -8.08
N GLU A 234 -13.49 -13.90 -8.45
CA GLU A 234 -14.32 -14.63 -7.49
C GLU A 234 -13.50 -15.54 -6.57
N ALA A 235 -13.62 -15.34 -5.26
CA ALA A 235 -13.05 -16.26 -4.28
C ALA A 235 -13.95 -17.49 -4.10
N ASN A 236 -13.41 -18.67 -4.37
CA ASN A 236 -14.13 -19.95 -4.27
C ASN A 236 -13.69 -20.82 -3.09
N VAL A 237 -12.67 -20.38 -2.34
CA VAL A 237 -12.10 -21.10 -1.20
C VAL A 237 -11.83 -20.15 -0.04
N CYS A 238 -11.70 -20.71 1.16
CA CYS A 238 -11.27 -19.93 2.32
C CYS A 238 -9.76 -19.66 2.24
N ALA A 239 -9.33 -18.44 2.53
CA ALA A 239 -7.92 -18.05 2.56
C ALA A 239 -7.13 -18.91 3.55
N SER A 240 -7.74 -19.29 4.66
CA SER A 240 -7.17 -20.26 5.61
C SER A 240 -7.83 -21.62 5.48
N LYS A 241 -7.04 -22.69 5.64
CA LYS A 241 -7.55 -24.05 5.61
C LYS A 241 -7.49 -24.78 6.97
N HIS A 242 -6.62 -24.44 7.94
CA HIS A 242 -6.23 -25.43 8.98
C HIS A 242 -5.64 -24.96 10.34
N TYR A 243 -6.14 -23.94 11.05
CA TYR A 243 -5.69 -23.74 12.46
C TYR A 243 -6.82 -23.34 13.43
N ASN A 244 -7.11 -24.23 14.38
CA ASN A 244 -7.64 -23.90 15.69
C ASN A 244 -6.51 -24.17 16.70
N TYR A 245 -6.51 -23.53 17.88
CA TYR A 245 -5.50 -23.76 18.92
C TYR A 245 -5.31 -25.27 19.23
N GLY A 246 -4.33 -25.93 18.58
CA GLY A 246 -3.99 -27.32 18.86
C GLY A 246 -4.96 -28.41 18.37
N GLU A 247 -6.05 -28.09 17.66
CA GLU A 247 -6.97 -29.09 17.12
C GLU A 247 -6.73 -29.35 15.62
N GLY A 248 -6.48 -30.62 15.27
CA GLY A 248 -5.95 -31.05 13.99
C GLY A 248 -6.84 -30.88 12.75
N THR A 249 -8.06 -30.34 12.85
CA THR A 249 -8.96 -30.12 11.70
C THR A 249 -10.01 -29.02 11.97
N PHE A 250 -9.96 -27.91 11.21
CA PHE A 250 -11.07 -26.94 11.13
C PHE A 250 -11.83 -27.13 9.81
N ASN A 251 -13.03 -27.72 9.84
CA ASN A 251 -13.80 -27.93 8.60
C ASN A 251 -14.40 -26.60 8.13
N CYS A 252 -13.81 -26.02 7.09
CA CYS A 252 -14.33 -24.83 6.41
C CYS A 252 -15.72 -25.08 5.83
N SER A 253 -16.61 -24.08 5.89
CA SER A 253 -17.84 -24.08 5.11
C SER A 253 -17.54 -23.79 3.63
N SER A 254 -18.40 -24.26 2.72
CA SER A 254 -18.33 -23.93 1.29
C SER A 254 -18.72 -22.48 1.00
N THR A 255 -19.47 -21.82 1.90
CA THR A 255 -19.86 -20.42 1.77
C THR A 255 -18.70 -19.50 2.16
N ILE A 256 -18.19 -18.76 1.18
CA ILE A 256 -17.19 -17.69 1.35
C ILE A 256 -17.91 -16.36 1.48
N ILE A 257 -17.64 -15.64 2.56
CA ILE A 257 -18.35 -14.39 2.87
C ILE A 257 -17.40 -13.19 2.97
N GLY A 258 -16.08 -13.43 3.00
CA GLY A 258 -15.11 -12.39 3.34
C GLY A 258 -15.20 -12.01 4.82
N GLY A 259 -14.11 -11.46 5.36
CA GLY A 259 -14.10 -10.98 6.73
C GLY A 259 -13.18 -9.79 6.90
N HIS A 260 -13.55 -8.88 7.80
CA HIS A 260 -12.61 -7.93 8.36
C HIS A 260 -11.69 -8.67 9.31
N VAL A 261 -10.41 -8.64 8.99
CA VAL A 261 -9.38 -9.29 9.79
C VAL A 261 -8.32 -8.29 10.20
N ILE A 262 -7.62 -8.63 11.27
CA ILE A 262 -6.43 -7.94 11.76
C ILE A 262 -5.25 -8.89 11.72
N LEU A 263 -4.03 -8.36 11.59
CA LEU A 263 -2.82 -9.19 11.71
C LEU A 263 -2.60 -9.61 13.15
N GLY A 264 -2.15 -10.85 13.34
CA GLY A 264 -1.90 -11.44 14.64
C GLY A 264 -2.63 -12.77 14.83
N LYS A 265 -2.45 -13.35 16.02
CA LYS A 265 -3.06 -14.63 16.42
C LYS A 265 -4.24 -14.47 17.39
N GLN A 266 -4.45 -13.27 17.90
CA GLN A 266 -5.54 -13.00 18.82
C GLN A 266 -6.55 -12.14 18.09
N PRO A 267 -7.79 -12.59 17.95
CA PRO A 267 -8.86 -11.71 17.54
C PRO A 267 -9.01 -10.62 18.60
N GLY A 268 -9.38 -9.43 18.15
CA GLY A 268 -9.39 -8.25 18.99
C GLY A 268 -10.41 -7.23 18.53
N VAL A 269 -10.67 -6.27 19.40
CA VAL A 269 -11.41 -5.06 19.06
C VAL A 269 -10.39 -4.08 18.47
N VAL A 270 -10.70 -3.55 17.29
CA VAL A 270 -9.93 -2.47 16.69
C VAL A 270 -10.38 -1.16 17.35
N PRO A 271 -9.52 -0.44 18.09
CA PRO A 271 -9.90 0.84 18.68
C PRO A 271 -10.42 1.82 17.62
N GLN A 272 -11.32 2.73 18.00
CA GLN A 272 -11.71 3.83 17.12
C GLN A 272 -10.47 4.64 16.72
N GLY A 273 -10.35 4.91 15.42
CA GLY A 273 -9.17 5.50 14.80
C GLY A 273 -7.90 4.65 14.78
N SER A 274 -8.01 3.34 15.05
CA SER A 274 -6.91 2.40 14.88
C SER A 274 -6.66 2.08 13.40
N ASN A 275 -5.39 1.84 13.10
CA ASN A 275 -4.92 1.58 11.75
C ASN A 275 -5.25 0.17 11.28
N THR A 276 -5.90 0.12 10.13
CA THR A 276 -5.93 -0.95 9.14
C THR A 276 -6.68 -2.23 9.52
N VAL A 277 -7.87 -2.39 8.92
CA VAL A 277 -8.55 -3.69 8.78
C VAL A 277 -8.29 -4.23 7.38
N PHE A 278 -8.29 -5.55 7.24
CA PHE A 278 -8.08 -6.20 5.95
C PHE A 278 -9.31 -6.96 5.49
N ILE A 279 -9.59 -6.93 4.19
CA ILE A 279 -10.57 -7.83 3.57
C ILE A 279 -9.82 -9.02 3.00
N ILE A 280 -10.14 -10.21 3.53
CA ILE A 280 -9.60 -11.49 3.07
C ILE A 280 -10.75 -12.49 2.95
N PRO A 281 -10.81 -13.36 1.91
CA PRO A 281 -11.85 -14.35 1.75
C PRO A 281 -11.77 -15.38 2.85
N ILE A 282 -12.77 -15.42 3.72
CA ILE A 282 -12.88 -16.43 4.75
C ILE A 282 -14.26 -17.10 4.68
N CYS A 283 -14.33 -18.34 5.15
CA CYS A 283 -15.58 -19.08 5.20
C CYS A 283 -16.45 -18.61 6.37
N GLN A 284 -17.75 -18.79 6.24
CA GLN A 284 -18.72 -18.42 7.29
C GLN A 284 -18.37 -18.99 8.67
N ARG A 285 -17.81 -20.20 8.73
CA ARG A 285 -17.42 -20.84 10.00
C ARG A 285 -16.22 -20.13 10.65
N HIS A 286 -15.21 -19.75 9.87
CA HIS A 286 -14.07 -18.98 10.40
C HIS A 286 -14.56 -17.63 10.92
N ASN A 287 -15.38 -16.90 10.16
CA ASN A 287 -15.88 -15.58 10.56
C ASN A 287 -16.70 -15.58 11.87
N LYS A 288 -17.32 -16.72 12.22
CA LYS A 288 -18.15 -16.86 13.44
C LYS A 288 -17.38 -17.35 14.67
N ASN A 289 -16.06 -17.56 14.54
CA ASN A 289 -15.25 -18.13 15.60
C ASN A 289 -14.17 -17.13 16.02
N ASN A 290 -14.24 -16.67 17.27
CA ASN A 290 -13.25 -15.76 17.87
C ASN A 290 -12.13 -16.52 18.61
N ASP A 291 -12.09 -17.84 18.50
CA ASP A 291 -11.06 -18.68 19.11
C ASP A 291 -10.11 -19.26 18.05
N VAL A 292 -10.22 -18.81 16.79
CA VAL A 292 -9.36 -19.26 15.69
C VAL A 292 -8.50 -18.11 15.18
N TYR A 293 -7.24 -18.42 14.90
CA TYR A 293 -6.40 -17.60 14.05
C TYR A 293 -6.17 -18.32 12.73
N MET A 294 -5.96 -17.52 11.70
CA MET A 294 -5.91 -17.94 10.33
C MET A 294 -4.54 -17.60 9.74
N SER A 295 -4.23 -18.22 8.61
CA SER A 295 -3.00 -18.04 7.85
C SER A 295 -3.34 -18.01 6.36
N PRO A 296 -2.61 -17.21 5.55
CA PRO A 296 -2.90 -16.99 4.13
C PRO A 296 -2.42 -18.18 3.27
N VAL A 297 -3.16 -19.28 3.29
CA VAL A 297 -2.80 -20.52 2.59
C VAL A 297 -3.21 -20.47 1.12
N MET A 298 -4.44 -20.02 0.84
CA MET A 298 -4.98 -19.97 -0.52
C MET A 298 -4.83 -18.61 -1.17
N TYR A 299 -4.95 -17.55 -0.37
CA TYR A 299 -4.81 -16.17 -0.80
C TYR A 299 -3.85 -15.48 0.17
N ASN A 300 -2.79 -14.91 -0.38
CA ASN A 300 -1.83 -14.09 0.34
C ASN A 300 -1.96 -12.61 0.00
N GLU A 301 -2.99 -12.23 -0.75
CA GLU A 301 -3.30 -10.85 -1.05
C GLU A 301 -4.58 -10.43 -0.33
N GLY A 302 -4.78 -9.13 -0.17
CA GLY A 302 -5.95 -8.57 0.47
C GLY A 302 -6.09 -7.08 0.26
N ILE A 303 -7.24 -6.55 0.66
CA ILE A 303 -7.52 -5.13 0.57
C ILE A 303 -7.34 -4.51 1.94
N VAL A 304 -6.70 -3.35 1.98
CA VAL A 304 -6.46 -2.55 3.17
C VAL A 304 -7.57 -1.52 3.25
N LEU A 305 -8.27 -1.50 4.38
CA LEU A 305 -9.18 -0.43 4.72
C LEU A 305 -8.71 0.29 5.97
N HIS A 306 -8.72 1.61 5.93
CA HIS A 306 -8.63 2.45 7.11
C HIS A 306 -9.98 2.42 7.83
N SER A 307 -10.00 1.89 9.05
CA SER A 307 -11.03 2.27 10.00
C SER A 307 -10.80 3.74 10.33
N HIS A 308 -11.77 4.62 10.06
CA HIS A 308 -11.50 6.05 10.16
C HIS A 308 -11.36 6.58 11.59
N TYR A 309 -10.57 7.66 11.67
CA TYR A 309 -9.81 8.27 12.78
C TYR A 309 -10.60 9.00 13.89
N ASN A 310 -9.89 9.25 15.03
CA ASN A 310 -10.14 10.12 16.21
C ASN A 310 -11.42 10.96 16.28
#